data_AF-A0A017T052-F1
#
_entry.id   AF-A0A017T052-F1
#
_cell.length_a   1.000
_cell.length_b   1.000
_cell.length_c   1.000
_cell.angle_alpha   90.00
_cell.angle_beta   90.00
_cell.angle_gamma   90.00
#
_symmetry.space_group_name_H-M   'P 1'
#
loop_
_entity.id
_entity.type
_entity.pdbx_description
1 polymer ?
#
loop_
_entity_poly.entity_id
_entity_poly.type
_entity_poly.pdbx_seq_one_letter_code
_entity_poly.pdbx_strand_id
1 'polypeptide(L)'
;MRAEATSRRIESPADTSGASDLGRRTADITSSDGDIDILCPCNLGPRSNPVRLSFRSYDHADPPFSIRIKSPSGKVILERVVRDEALTGSGGIFIDFRPDLSGDYAVEVKQVYGDLRGQATLRIRFS
;
A
#
# COMPACT_ATOMS: atom_id res chain seq x y z
N MET A 1 -3.68 20.08 57.12
CA MET A 1 -3.05 20.14 55.78
C MET A 1 -3.68 19.01 54.97
N ARG A 2 -4.82 19.20 54.27
CA ARG A 2 -4.99 19.61 52.84
C ARG A 2 -3.98 18.88 51.91
N ALA A 3 -4.35 18.16 50.85
CA ALA A 3 -5.61 18.03 50.11
C ALA A 3 -5.66 16.70 49.30
N GLU A 4 -6.87 16.25 48.98
CA GLU A 4 -7.20 15.22 47.97
C GLU A 4 -6.71 15.62 46.57
N ALA A 5 -6.20 14.65 45.81
CA ALA A 5 -5.94 14.79 44.38
C ALA A 5 -6.80 13.78 43.60
N THR A 6 -7.95 14.27 43.13
CA THR A 6 -8.90 13.57 42.28
C THR A 6 -8.27 13.29 40.90
N SER A 7 -8.12 12.00 40.56
CA SER A 7 -7.76 11.55 39.21
C SER A 7 -8.82 11.99 38.21
N ARG A 8 -8.46 12.85 37.24
CA ARG A 8 -9.27 13.12 36.05
C ARG A 8 -8.80 12.21 34.92
N ARG A 9 -9.59 11.19 34.62
CA ARG A 9 -9.46 10.37 33.42
C ARG A 9 -9.93 11.23 32.24
N ILE A 10 -9.03 11.54 31.31
CA ILE A 10 -9.38 12.18 30.04
C ILE A 10 -10.03 11.11 29.18
N GLU A 11 -11.35 11.18 29.03
CA GLU A 11 -12.08 10.39 28.04
C GLU A 11 -11.66 10.88 26.66
N SER A 12 -11.02 9.99 25.89
CA SER A 12 -10.74 10.25 24.48
C SER A 12 -12.09 10.28 23.74
N PRO A 13 -12.36 11.30 22.91
CA PRO A 13 -13.61 11.35 22.16
C PRO A 13 -13.66 10.13 21.23
N ALA A 14 -14.74 9.35 21.38
CA ALA A 14 -15.07 8.27 20.48
C ALA A 14 -15.24 8.84 19.07
N ASP A 15 -14.34 8.46 18.16
CA ASP A 15 -14.51 8.68 16.73
C ASP A 15 -15.73 7.88 16.27
N THR A 16 -16.86 8.57 16.24
CA THR A 16 -18.12 8.11 15.66
C THR A 16 -18.02 8.26 14.15
N SER A 17 -17.23 7.40 13.52
CA SER A 17 -17.34 7.14 12.08
C SER A 17 -18.31 5.98 11.87
N GLY A 18 -19.60 6.32 11.88
CA GLY A 18 -20.64 5.49 11.27
C GLY A 18 -20.43 5.43 9.76
N ALA A 19 -19.44 4.66 9.31
CA ALA A 19 -19.32 4.23 7.94
C ALA A 19 -20.08 2.90 7.84
N SER A 20 -21.23 2.95 7.19
CA SER A 20 -22.02 1.81 6.75
C SER A 20 -21.09 0.72 6.22
N ASP A 21 -21.41 -0.53 6.57
CA ASP A 21 -20.69 -1.78 6.29
C ASP A 21 -20.63 -2.10 4.77
N LEU A 22 -20.17 -1.13 3.98
CA LEU A 22 -19.93 -1.24 2.55
C LEU A 22 -18.59 -1.93 2.34
N GLY A 23 -18.59 -3.23 2.65
CA GLY A 23 -17.54 -4.19 2.31
C GLY A 23 -16.14 -3.69 2.60
N ARG A 24 -15.70 -3.75 3.86
CA ARG A 24 -14.35 -3.36 4.24
C ARG A 24 -13.34 -4.26 3.53
N ARG A 25 -12.20 -3.68 3.17
CA ARG A 25 -11.13 -4.40 2.49
C ARG A 25 -9.86 -4.38 3.32
N THR A 26 -9.21 -5.53 3.43
CA THR A 26 -7.89 -5.65 4.06
C THR A 26 -6.87 -6.14 3.06
N ALA A 27 -5.62 -5.80 3.31
CA ALA A 27 -4.49 -6.21 2.51
C ALA A 27 -3.33 -6.65 3.39
N ASP A 28 -2.67 -7.74 3.00
CA ASP A 28 -1.45 -8.23 3.63
C ASP A 28 -0.40 -8.49 2.55
N ILE A 29 0.84 -8.04 2.77
CA ILE A 29 1.97 -8.46 1.94
C ILE A 29 2.44 -9.81 2.47
N THR A 30 2.29 -10.85 1.66
CA THR A 30 2.58 -12.24 2.05
C THR A 30 3.97 -12.69 1.63
N SER A 31 4.54 -12.04 0.62
CA SER A 31 5.93 -12.21 0.20
C SER A 31 6.43 -10.87 -0.36
N SER A 32 7.71 -10.57 -0.14
CA SER A 32 8.42 -9.45 -0.75
C SER A 32 9.85 -9.89 -1.02
N ASP A 33 10.38 -9.57 -2.19
CA ASP A 33 11.73 -9.89 -2.62
C ASP A 33 12.29 -8.82 -3.56
N GLY A 34 13.61 -8.70 -3.59
CA GLY A 34 14.35 -7.72 -4.39
C GLY A 34 14.80 -6.47 -3.62
N ASP A 35 15.33 -5.52 -4.38
CA ASP A 35 15.97 -4.28 -3.91
C ASP A 35 14.97 -3.14 -3.72
N ILE A 36 13.77 -3.28 -4.30
CA ILE A 36 12.68 -2.32 -4.19
C ILE A 36 11.58 -2.91 -3.31
N ASP A 37 11.38 -2.30 -2.15
CA ASP A 37 10.26 -2.58 -1.26
C ASP A 37 8.95 -2.07 -1.84
N ILE A 38 7.93 -2.92 -1.73
CA ILE A 38 6.54 -2.59 -2.02
C ILE A 38 5.82 -2.48 -0.69
N LEU A 39 5.17 -1.35 -0.46
CA LEU A 39 4.49 -1.04 0.80
C LEU A 39 3.00 -0.85 0.52
N CYS A 40 2.16 -1.46 1.36
CA CYS A 40 0.71 -1.38 1.27
C CYS A 40 0.11 -1.14 2.66
N PRO A 41 -0.88 -0.24 2.80
CA PRO A 41 -1.63 -0.12 4.04
C PRO A 41 -2.51 -1.37 4.29
N CYS A 42 -2.59 -1.84 5.54
CA CYS A 42 -3.33 -3.05 5.88
C CYS A 42 -4.86 -2.88 5.80
N ASN A 43 -5.35 -1.65 5.98
CA ASN A 43 -6.77 -1.30 5.88
C ASN A 43 -7.00 -0.42 4.65
N LEU A 44 -7.71 -0.96 3.67
CA LEU A 44 -7.94 -0.34 2.37
C LEU A 44 -9.26 0.43 2.29
N GLY A 45 -10.00 0.49 3.41
CA GLY A 45 -11.30 1.14 3.47
C GLY A 45 -12.36 0.52 2.54
N PRO A 46 -13.38 1.29 2.14
CA PRO A 46 -14.48 0.82 1.29
C PRO A 46 -14.03 0.39 -0.11
N ARG A 47 -14.75 -0.55 -0.73
CA ARG A 47 -14.50 -1.03 -2.11
C ARG A 47 -14.38 0.06 -3.19
N SER A 48 -15.03 1.20 -3.00
CA SER A 48 -14.99 2.33 -3.94
C SER A 48 -13.64 3.06 -3.98
N ASN A 49 -12.84 2.98 -2.93
CA ASN A 49 -11.58 3.71 -2.84
C ASN A 49 -10.47 2.99 -3.63
N PRO A 50 -9.52 3.72 -4.23
CA PRO A 50 -8.30 3.11 -4.72
C PRO A 50 -7.43 2.61 -3.56
N VAL A 51 -6.67 1.56 -3.82
CA VAL A 51 -5.54 1.11 -2.99
C VAL A 51 -4.30 1.83 -3.48
N ARG A 52 -3.66 2.58 -2.58
CA ARG A 52 -2.40 3.25 -2.84
C ARG A 52 -1.24 2.38 -2.39
N LEU A 53 -0.40 1.97 -3.33
CA LEU A 53 0.89 1.35 -3.07
C LEU A 53 1.97 2.41 -3.06
N SER A 54 2.96 2.26 -2.19
CA SER A 54 4.20 3.02 -2.26
C SER A 54 5.38 2.11 -2.48
N PHE A 55 6.40 2.64 -3.16
CA PHE A 55 7.60 1.91 -3.53
C PHE A 55 8.82 2.63 -3.00
N ARG A 56 9.80 1.87 -2.49
CA ARG A 56 11.01 2.41 -1.91
C ARG A 56 12.22 1.56 -2.28
N SER A 57 13.33 2.19 -2.64
CA SER A 57 14.61 1.52 -2.84
C SER A 57 15.57 1.84 -1.68
N TYR A 58 16.45 0.89 -1.35
CA TYR A 58 17.58 1.13 -0.43
C TYR A 58 18.77 1.80 -1.11
N ASP A 59 18.96 1.55 -2.41
CA ASP A 59 20.01 2.14 -3.24
C ASP A 59 19.49 3.29 -4.09
N HIS A 60 20.40 4.12 -4.59
CA HIS A 60 20.07 5.19 -5.54
C HIS A 60 19.39 4.61 -6.77
N ALA A 61 18.12 4.96 -6.93
CA ALA A 61 17.25 4.40 -7.94
C ALA A 61 16.78 5.53 -8.85
N ASP A 62 17.34 5.53 -10.06
CA ASP A 62 17.01 6.52 -11.08
C ASP A 62 15.88 6.04 -11.99
N PRO A 63 14.88 6.88 -12.27
CA PRO A 63 13.83 6.54 -13.20
C PRO A 63 14.39 6.33 -14.64
N PRO A 64 13.64 5.65 -15.52
CA PRO A 64 12.26 5.23 -15.37
C PRO A 64 12.06 3.89 -14.66
N PHE A 65 10.88 3.71 -14.06
CA PHE A 65 10.43 2.45 -13.46
C PHE A 65 9.21 1.89 -14.18
N SER A 66 9.23 0.60 -14.48
CA SER A 66 8.07 -0.16 -14.95
C SER A 66 7.38 -0.82 -13.76
N ILE A 67 6.11 -0.51 -13.54
CA ILE A 67 5.28 -1.06 -12.47
C ILE A 67 4.17 -1.88 -13.11
N ARG A 68 4.02 -3.13 -12.68
CA ARG A 68 3.03 -4.06 -13.20
C ARG A 68 2.30 -4.75 -12.05
N ILE A 69 0.97 -4.78 -12.14
CA ILE A 69 0.10 -5.48 -11.17
C ILE A 69 -0.74 -6.51 -11.93
N LYS A 70 -0.68 -7.77 -11.47
CA LYS A 70 -1.53 -8.86 -11.95
C LYS A 70 -2.57 -9.21 -10.91
N SER A 71 -3.81 -9.40 -11.35
CA SER A 71 -4.92 -9.89 -10.53
C SER A 71 -4.72 -11.37 -10.15
N PRO A 72 -5.52 -11.90 -9.20
CA PRO A 72 -5.50 -13.32 -8.84
C PRO A 72 -5.78 -14.27 -10.02
N SER A 73 -6.44 -13.77 -11.08
CA SER A 73 -6.66 -14.52 -12.32
C SER A 73 -5.42 -14.62 -13.22
N GLY A 74 -4.32 -13.94 -12.87
CA GLY A 74 -3.11 -13.79 -13.68
C GLY A 74 -3.19 -12.64 -14.71
N LYS A 75 -4.37 -12.04 -14.93
CA LYS A 75 -4.54 -10.90 -15.84
C LYS A 75 -3.81 -9.66 -15.32
N VAL A 76 -3.08 -8.97 -16.19
CA VAL A 76 -2.50 -7.63 -15.92
C VAL A 76 -3.62 -6.62 -15.80
N ILE A 77 -3.72 -5.95 -14.65
CA ILE A 77 -4.73 -4.92 -14.37
C ILE A 77 -4.15 -3.52 -14.32
N LEU A 78 -2.83 -3.40 -14.14
CA LEU A 78 -2.11 -2.14 -14.21
C LEU A 78 -0.72 -2.40 -14.78
N GLU A 79 -0.32 -1.56 -15.72
CA GLU A 79 1.04 -1.48 -16.24
C GLU A 79 1.34 -0.01 -16.52
N ARG A 80 2.40 0.52 -15.90
CA ARG A 80 2.76 1.93 -16.02
C ARG A 80 4.27 2.11 -15.98
N VAL A 81 4.76 3.04 -16.81
CA VAL A 81 6.13 3.54 -16.73
C VAL A 81 6.13 4.91 -16.06
N VAL A 82 6.90 5.06 -14.99
CA VAL A 82 7.08 6.32 -14.25
C VAL A 82 8.47 6.87 -14.58
N ARG A 83 8.56 8.12 -15.07
CA ARG A 83 9.80 8.68 -15.66
C ARG A 83 10.49 9.75 -14.81
N ASP A 84 9.78 10.39 -13.89
CA ASP A 84 10.27 11.61 -13.23
C ASP A 84 10.38 11.48 -11.71
N GLU A 85 9.97 10.35 -11.14
CA GLU A 85 9.98 10.10 -9.70
C GLU A 85 11.06 9.09 -9.33
N ALA A 86 11.94 9.45 -8.40
CA ALA A 86 12.93 8.54 -7.83
C ALA A 86 12.32 7.72 -6.68
N LEU A 87 12.75 6.47 -6.55
CA LEU A 87 12.34 5.59 -5.44
C LEU A 87 13.10 5.87 -4.13
N THR A 88 14.10 6.73 -4.17
CA THR A 88 14.85 7.20 -2.99
C THR A 88 14.37 8.57 -2.52
N GLY A 89 14.39 8.80 -1.20
CA GLY A 89 14.04 10.09 -0.60
C GLY A 89 12.58 10.19 -0.16
N SER A 90 12.10 11.42 0.08
CA SER A 90 10.76 11.69 0.64
C SER A 90 9.63 11.64 -0.40
N GLY A 91 9.95 11.74 -1.69
CA GLY A 91 8.97 11.77 -2.78
C GLY A 91 8.31 10.41 -3.03
N GLY A 92 9.10 9.32 -3.09
CA GLY A 92 8.61 7.97 -3.40
C GLY A 92 7.86 7.87 -4.73
N ILE A 93 7.45 6.66 -5.10
CA ILE A 93 6.46 6.46 -6.17
C ILE A 93 5.19 5.93 -5.55
N PHE A 94 4.05 6.47 -6.00
CA PHE A 94 2.73 6.00 -5.57
C PHE A 94 1.91 5.52 -6.76
N ILE A 95 1.28 4.36 -6.61
CA ILE A 95 0.36 3.83 -7.61
C ILE A 95 -0.97 3.49 -6.95
N ASP A 96 -2.01 4.10 -7.50
CA ASP A 96 -3.39 3.82 -7.15
C ASP A 96 -3.94 2.75 -8.08
N PHE A 97 -4.50 1.68 -7.53
CA PHE A 97 -5.25 0.67 -8.30
C PHE A 97 -6.52 0.25 -7.56
N ARG A 98 -7.48 -0.35 -8.26
CA ARG A 98 -8.74 -0.81 -7.65
C ARG A 98 -8.82 -2.34 -7.75
N PRO A 99 -8.64 -3.07 -6.64
CA PRO A 99 -8.85 -4.52 -6.64
C PRO A 99 -10.33 -4.84 -6.80
N ASP A 100 -10.64 -5.69 -7.76
CA ASP A 100 -11.98 -6.18 -8.08
C ASP A 100 -12.26 -7.57 -7.50
N LEU A 101 -11.20 -8.34 -7.22
CA LEU A 101 -11.26 -9.71 -6.69
C LEU A 101 -10.56 -9.83 -5.33
N SER A 102 -11.05 -10.72 -4.47
CA SER A 102 -10.27 -11.23 -3.34
C SER A 102 -9.22 -12.21 -3.85
N GLY A 103 -8.05 -12.25 -3.22
CA GLY A 103 -6.97 -13.18 -3.56
C GLY A 103 -5.61 -12.51 -3.64
N ASP A 104 -4.67 -13.22 -4.26
CA ASP A 104 -3.26 -12.85 -4.32
C ASP A 104 -2.97 -12.09 -5.61
N TYR A 105 -2.56 -10.83 -5.46
CA TYR A 105 -2.12 -9.97 -6.55
C TYR A 105 -0.60 -9.98 -6.61
N ALA A 106 -0.05 -10.16 -7.80
CA ALA A 106 1.40 -10.03 -8.00
C ALA A 106 1.72 -8.59 -8.37
N VAL A 107 2.63 -7.97 -7.63
CA VAL A 107 3.14 -6.63 -7.89
C VAL A 107 4.61 -6.75 -8.27
N GLU A 108 4.98 -6.18 -9.42
CA GLU A 108 6.35 -6.15 -9.91
C GLU A 108 6.76 -4.69 -10.19
N VAL A 109 7.96 -4.32 -9.76
CA VAL A 109 8.60 -3.05 -10.07
C VAL A 109 9.99 -3.33 -10.62
N LYS A 110 10.34 -2.69 -11.73
CA LYS A 110 11.65 -2.83 -12.36
C LYS A 110 12.16 -1.49 -12.81
N GLN A 111 13.41 -1.18 -12.52
CA GLN A 111 14.10 -0.08 -13.18
C GLN A 111 14.27 -0.42 -14.67
N VAL A 112 13.96 0.53 -15.55
CA VAL A 112 14.00 0.30 -17.01
C VAL A 112 15.44 0.27 -17.52
N TYR A 113 16.29 1.14 -16.97
CA TYR A 113 17.71 1.23 -17.29
C TYR A 113 18.53 0.95 -16.02
N GLY A 114 18.55 -0.30 -15.60
CA GLY A 114 19.29 -0.73 -14.41
C GLY A 114 18.85 -2.12 -13.94
N ASP A 115 19.39 -2.53 -12.80
CA ASP A 115 19.21 -3.89 -12.28
C ASP A 115 18.23 -3.95 -11.09
N LEU A 116 17.80 -2.79 -10.57
CA LEU A 116 16.91 -2.73 -9.41
C LEU A 116 15.54 -3.30 -9.74
N ARG A 117 15.09 -4.22 -8.88
CA ARG A 117 13.80 -4.92 -9.02
C ARG A 117 13.14 -5.12 -7.67
N GLY A 118 11.82 -5.13 -7.65
CA GLY A 118 11.00 -5.47 -6.49
C GLY A 118 9.83 -6.33 -6.91
N GLN A 119 9.52 -7.35 -6.13
CA GLN A 119 8.37 -8.21 -6.34
C GLN A 119 7.67 -8.49 -5.02
N ALA A 120 6.34 -8.40 -5.01
CA ALA A 120 5.56 -8.72 -3.83
C ALA A 120 4.24 -9.42 -4.18
N THR A 121 3.77 -10.26 -3.26
CA THR A 121 2.44 -10.86 -3.31
C THR A 121 1.53 -10.16 -2.31
N LEU A 122 0.55 -9.43 -2.83
CA LEU A 122 -0.43 -8.69 -2.05
C LEU A 122 -1.73 -9.48 -1.96
N ARG A 123 -2.05 -9.98 -0.77
CA ARG A 123 -3.29 -10.71 -0.50
C ARG A 123 -4.39 -9.75 -0.09
N ILE A 124 -5.45 -9.67 -0.88
CA ILE A 124 -6.60 -8.80 -0.63
C ILE A 124 -7.80 -9.62 -0.20
N ARG A 125 -8.49 -9.17 0.85
CA ARG A 125 -9.73 -9.77 1.33
C ARG A 125 -10.83 -8.71 1.40
N PHE A 126 -12.01 -9.10 0.96
CA PHE A 126 -13.24 -8.34 1.14
C PHE A 126 -14.03 -8.98 2.28
N SER A 127 -14.36 -8.21 3.31
CA SER A 127 -15.29 -8.59 4.38
C SER A 127 -16.69 -8.14 4.05
#